data_AF-M5C0V6-F1
#
_entry.id   AF-M5C0V6-F1
#
_cell.length_a   1.000
_cell.length_b   1.000
_cell.length_c   1.000
_cell.angle_alpha   90.00
_cell.angle_beta   90.00
_cell.angle_gamma   90.00
#
_symmetry.space_group_name_H-M   'P 1'
#
loop_
_entity.id
_entity.type
_entity.pdbx_description
1 polymer ?
#
loop_
_entity_poly.entity_id
_entity_poly.type
_entity_poly.pdbx_seq_one_letter_code
_entity_poly.pdbx_strand_id
1 'polypeptide(L)'
;MCEGFLPMPKLDDPNLKKTNVQCLQCRSVCTIEPPAIADAIRLGEEGLERAEELQFSDRYILDEAVRAAARVAAGISAVLPAGHPVRAVVYAELGKLLAVDEYYPGGQEPSEPTPAQLDPKANLTWIAGDEMGIPKGFERLRLAHHTLMQARQELLVGFGHSEQGGAVGKEVTELARKIEQEVAIWRKAGGGRRPVSQH
;
A
#
# COMPACT_ATOMS: atom_id res chain seq x y z
N MET A 1 -17.91 6.48 -32.72
CA MET A 1 -18.72 6.61 -31.49
C MET A 1 -18.49 8.01 -30.97
N CYS A 2 -19.52 8.77 -30.60
CA CYS A 2 -19.34 10.14 -30.09
C CYS A 2 -19.08 10.08 -28.58
N GLU A 3 -18.02 10.72 -28.10
CA GLU A 3 -17.68 10.84 -26.66
C GLU A 3 -18.41 12.00 -25.97
N GLY A 4 -19.47 12.52 -26.61
CA GLY A 4 -20.20 13.69 -26.12
C GLY A 4 -21.05 13.40 -24.89
N PHE A 5 -21.25 14.45 -24.09
CA PHE A 5 -22.00 14.36 -22.84
C PHE A 5 -23.50 14.20 -23.09
N LEU A 6 -24.14 13.25 -22.38
CA LEU A 6 -25.59 13.12 -22.29
C LEU A 6 -26.09 13.84 -21.04
N PRO A 7 -27.10 14.71 -21.14
CA PRO A 7 -27.67 15.36 -19.95
C PRO A 7 -28.31 14.30 -19.04
N MET A 8 -27.96 14.33 -17.75
CA MET A 8 -28.53 13.43 -16.76
C MET A 8 -30.03 13.71 -16.57
N PRO A 9 -30.92 12.72 -16.72
CA PRO A 9 -32.33 12.89 -16.40
C PRO A 9 -32.54 13.01 -14.89
N LYS A 10 -33.74 13.41 -14.47
CA LYS A 10 -34.16 13.29 -13.06
C LYS A 10 -34.29 11.80 -12.74
N LEU A 11 -33.43 11.29 -11.86
CA LEU A 11 -33.37 9.87 -11.50
C LEU A 11 -34.41 9.48 -10.44
N ASP A 12 -34.93 10.50 -9.77
CA ASP A 12 -35.78 10.48 -8.58
C ASP A 12 -37.28 10.56 -8.91
N ASP A 13 -37.67 10.59 -10.20
CA ASP A 13 -39.07 10.49 -10.62
C ASP A 13 -39.52 9.02 -10.74
N PRO A 14 -40.39 8.52 -9.84
CA PRO A 14 -40.82 7.12 -9.83
C PRO A 14 -41.70 6.74 -11.03
N ASN A 15 -42.24 7.72 -11.78
CA ASN A 15 -43.07 7.47 -12.96
C ASN A 15 -42.25 7.41 -14.25
N LEU A 16 -40.97 7.81 -14.20
CA LEU A 16 -40.11 7.94 -15.38
C LEU A 16 -39.39 6.62 -15.70
N LYS A 17 -40.05 5.73 -16.45
CA LYS A 17 -39.48 4.41 -16.82
C LYS A 17 -38.43 4.48 -17.92
N LYS A 18 -38.66 5.33 -18.93
CA LYS A 18 -37.78 5.53 -20.10
C LYS A 18 -37.84 6.99 -20.52
N THR A 19 -36.71 7.54 -20.95
CA THR A 19 -36.67 8.87 -21.54
C THR A 19 -35.65 8.94 -22.68
N ASN A 20 -35.89 9.84 -23.63
CA ASN A 20 -34.97 10.10 -24.73
C ASN A 20 -34.15 11.35 -24.39
N VAL A 21 -32.83 11.19 -24.39
CA VAL A 21 -31.87 12.30 -24.21
C VAL A 21 -31.08 12.49 -25.50
N GLN A 22 -30.77 13.74 -25.83
CA GLN A 22 -29.95 14.09 -26.99
C GLN A 22 -28.52 14.37 -26.53
N CYS A 23 -27.54 13.77 -27.22
CA CYS A 23 -26.14 14.13 -27.04
C CYS A 23 -25.91 15.59 -27.40
N LEU A 24 -25.29 16.35 -26.50
CA LEU A 24 -25.04 17.78 -26.69
C LEU A 24 -24.05 18.07 -27.83
N GLN A 25 -23.30 17.05 -28.28
CA GLN A 25 -22.26 17.19 -29.30
C GLN A 25 -22.70 16.67 -30.67
N CYS A 26 -23.15 15.41 -30.77
CA CYS A 26 -23.54 14.80 -32.05
C CYS A 26 -25.05 14.83 -32.32
N ARG A 27 -25.86 15.31 -31.37
CA ARG A 27 -27.34 15.33 -31.44
C ARG A 27 -28.01 13.96 -31.60
N SER A 28 -27.26 12.87 -31.49
CA SER A 28 -27.83 11.53 -31.49
C SER A 28 -28.78 11.36 -30.31
N VAL A 29 -29.93 10.75 -30.56
CA VAL A 29 -30.95 10.44 -29.56
C VAL A 29 -30.61 9.10 -28.92
N CYS A 30 -30.53 9.06 -27.60
CA CYS A 30 -30.32 7.85 -26.82
C CYS A 30 -31.53 7.64 -25.89
N THR A 31 -32.07 6.43 -25.87
CA THR A 31 -33.08 6.03 -24.90
C THR A 31 -32.40 5.49 -23.66
N ILE A 32 -32.71 6.06 -22.50
CA ILE A 32 -32.17 5.66 -21.20
C ILE A 32 -33.29 5.24 -20.25
N GLU A 33 -32.92 4.42 -19.27
CA GLU A 33 -33.80 3.91 -18.21
C GLU A 33 -33.31 4.50 -16.86
N PRO A 34 -33.89 5.63 -16.42
CA PRO A 34 -33.48 6.29 -15.16
C PRO A 34 -33.46 5.35 -13.94
N PRO A 35 -34.42 4.42 -13.75
CA PRO A 35 -34.37 3.48 -12.64
C PRO A 35 -33.15 2.55 -12.69
N ALA A 36 -32.77 2.08 -13.88
CA ALA A 36 -31.59 1.23 -14.05
C ALA A 36 -30.29 2.00 -13.78
N ILE A 37 -30.24 3.28 -14.15
CA ILE A 37 -29.10 4.16 -13.84
C ILE A 37 -29.03 4.43 -12.33
N ALA A 38 -30.16 4.73 -11.69
CA ALA A 38 -30.24 4.96 -10.25
C ALA A 38 -29.82 3.71 -9.46
N ASP A 39 -30.27 2.52 -9.87
CA ASP A 39 -29.84 1.25 -9.28
C ASP A 39 -28.36 0.98 -9.49
N ALA A 40 -27.80 1.28 -10.67
CA ALA A 40 -26.37 1.13 -10.93
C ALA A 40 -25.53 2.07 -10.07
N ILE A 41 -25.98 3.31 -9.85
CA ILE A 41 -25.33 4.27 -8.94
C ILE A 41 -25.39 3.74 -7.51
N ARG A 42 -26.58 3.34 -7.03
CA ARG A 42 -26.75 2.78 -5.67
C ARG A 42 -25.86 1.56 -5.44
N LEU A 43 -25.84 0.62 -6.39
CA LEU A 43 -24.96 -0.56 -6.32
C LEU A 43 -23.48 -0.18 -6.35
N GLY A 44 -23.12 0.87 -7.09
CA GLY A 44 -21.77 1.43 -7.10
C GLY A 44 -21.38 2.02 -5.74
N GLU A 45 -22.27 2.77 -5.11
CA GLU A 45 -22.08 3.36 -3.78
C GLU A 45 -21.98 2.28 -2.70
N GLU A 46 -22.91 1.32 -2.67
CA GLU A 46 -22.88 0.17 -1.75
C GLU A 46 -21.62 -0.71 -1.97
N GLY A 47 -21.20 -0.86 -3.22
CA GLY A 47 -19.98 -1.58 -3.58
C GLY A 47 -18.72 -0.87 -3.10
N LEU A 48 -18.68 0.46 -3.23
CA LEU A 48 -17.59 1.30 -2.73
C LEU A 48 -17.50 1.24 -1.21
N GLU A 49 -18.63 1.39 -0.50
CA GLU A 49 -18.68 1.33 0.98
C GLU A 49 -18.15 -0.02 1.50
N ARG A 50 -18.60 -1.15 0.92
CA ARG A 50 -18.11 -2.48 1.31
C ARG A 50 -16.63 -2.71 0.98
N ALA A 51 -16.16 -2.17 -0.14
CA ALA A 51 -14.75 -2.25 -0.50
C ALA A 51 -13.89 -1.46 0.51
N GLU A 52 -14.34 -0.28 0.92
CA GLU A 52 -13.70 0.51 1.96
C GLU A 52 -13.69 -0.22 3.31
N GLU A 53 -14.82 -0.79 3.76
CA GLU A 53 -14.91 -1.57 5.00
C GLU A 53 -13.91 -2.73 5.06
N LEU A 54 -13.80 -3.54 3.99
CA LEU A 54 -12.83 -4.63 3.91
C LEU A 54 -11.39 -4.13 4.05
N GLN A 55 -11.10 -2.98 3.48
CA GLN A 55 -9.78 -2.36 3.50
C GLN A 55 -9.35 -1.88 4.89
N PHE A 56 -10.28 -1.52 5.78
CA PHE A 56 -9.98 -1.20 7.18
C PHE A 56 -9.56 -2.43 7.99
N SER A 57 -10.20 -3.58 7.76
CA SER A 57 -9.82 -4.86 8.35
C SER A 57 -8.42 -5.30 7.93
N ASP A 58 -8.05 -5.06 6.66
CA ASP A 58 -6.73 -5.41 6.14
C ASP A 58 -5.59 -4.67 6.85
N ARG A 59 -5.78 -3.41 7.24
CA ARG A 59 -4.76 -2.63 7.93
C ARG A 59 -4.42 -3.20 9.31
N TYR A 60 -5.43 -3.57 10.09
CA TYR A 60 -5.21 -4.17 11.41
C TYR A 60 -4.47 -5.51 11.30
N ILE A 61 -4.87 -6.35 10.35
CA ILE A 61 -4.23 -7.64 10.09
C ILE A 61 -2.79 -7.46 9.62
N LEU A 62 -2.53 -6.48 8.75
CA LEU A 62 -1.19 -6.13 8.29
C LEU A 62 -0.30 -5.66 9.45
N ASP A 63 -0.83 -4.81 10.33
CA ASP A 63 -0.09 -4.34 11.50
C ASP A 63 0.24 -5.50 12.46
N GLU A 64 -0.71 -6.38 12.74
CA GLU A 64 -0.44 -7.58 13.54
C GLU A 64 0.58 -8.51 12.89
N ALA A 65 0.53 -8.69 11.56
CA ALA A 65 1.50 -9.49 10.83
C ALA A 65 2.91 -8.88 10.91
N VAL A 66 3.04 -7.57 10.78
CA VAL A 66 4.32 -6.84 10.93
C VAL A 66 4.85 -6.99 12.36
N ARG A 67 4.02 -6.82 13.39
CA ARG A 67 4.43 -7.04 14.79
C ARG A 67 4.93 -8.46 15.02
N ALA A 68 4.16 -9.46 14.56
CA ALA A 68 4.54 -10.86 14.69
C ALA A 68 5.87 -11.16 14.00
N ALA A 69 6.03 -10.71 12.74
CA ALA A 69 7.26 -10.89 11.97
C ALA A 69 8.47 -10.20 12.64
N ALA A 70 8.30 -9.01 13.21
CA ALA A 70 9.36 -8.31 13.93
C ALA A 70 9.80 -9.07 15.20
N ARG A 71 8.85 -9.61 15.98
CA ARG A 71 9.17 -10.45 17.15
C ARG A 71 9.92 -11.71 16.75
N VAL A 72 9.50 -12.38 15.67
CA VAL A 72 10.21 -13.55 15.12
C VAL A 72 11.62 -13.17 14.67
N ALA A 73 11.79 -12.05 13.97
CA ALA A 73 13.10 -11.55 13.55
C ALA A 73 14.02 -11.26 14.74
N ALA A 74 13.49 -10.64 15.80
CA ALA A 74 14.24 -10.35 17.02
C ALA A 74 14.68 -11.64 17.73
N GLY A 75 13.75 -12.57 17.94
CA GLY A 75 14.03 -13.85 18.61
C GLY A 75 15.04 -14.71 17.84
N ILE A 76 14.86 -14.85 16.53
CA ILE A 76 15.78 -15.62 15.68
C ILE A 76 17.16 -14.95 15.64
N SER A 77 17.24 -13.62 15.58
CA SER A 77 18.51 -12.90 15.55
C SER A 77 19.31 -13.01 16.85
N ALA A 78 18.64 -13.28 17.98
CA ALA A 78 19.30 -13.51 19.26
C ALA A 78 19.96 -14.91 19.34
N VAL A 79 19.52 -15.86 18.52
CA VAL A 79 19.98 -17.26 18.58
C VAL A 79 20.85 -17.64 17.38
N LEU A 80 20.51 -17.14 16.18
CA LEU A 80 21.20 -17.49 14.94
C LEU A 80 22.23 -16.42 14.53
N PRO A 81 23.43 -16.85 14.09
CA PRO A 81 24.46 -15.93 13.65
C PRO A 81 24.05 -15.19 12.38
N ALA A 82 24.70 -14.05 12.13
CA ALA A 82 24.49 -13.28 10.91
C ALA A 82 24.82 -14.10 9.66
N GLY A 83 23.96 -14.02 8.65
CA GLY A 83 24.11 -14.80 7.42
C GLY A 83 23.55 -16.21 7.51
N HIS A 84 22.95 -16.61 8.63
CA HIS A 84 22.21 -17.87 8.70
C HIS A 84 21.00 -17.82 7.73
N PRO A 85 20.79 -18.83 6.86
CA PRO A 85 19.73 -18.81 5.85
C PRO A 85 18.34 -18.48 6.39
N VAL A 86 17.95 -19.08 7.52
CA VAL A 86 16.65 -18.81 8.19
C VAL A 86 16.51 -17.35 8.63
N ARG A 87 17.56 -16.77 9.20
CA ARG A 87 17.54 -15.37 9.66
C ARG A 87 17.42 -14.41 8.47
N ALA A 88 18.11 -14.73 7.38
CA ALA A 88 18.05 -13.99 6.13
C ALA A 88 16.63 -13.98 5.52
N VAL A 89 15.94 -15.14 5.50
CA VAL A 89 14.56 -15.26 5.03
C VAL A 89 13.61 -14.46 5.92
N VAL A 90 13.76 -14.53 7.25
CA VAL A 90 12.90 -13.78 8.16
C VAL A 90 13.00 -12.27 7.96
N TYR A 91 14.20 -11.73 7.73
CA TYR A 91 14.36 -10.33 7.36
C TYR A 91 13.73 -10.01 6.00
N ALA A 92 13.83 -10.92 5.02
CA ALA A 92 13.20 -10.72 3.71
C ALA A 92 11.67 -10.61 3.85
N GLU A 93 11.05 -11.51 4.60
CA GLU A 93 9.59 -11.51 4.81
C GLU A 93 9.12 -10.29 5.60
N LEU A 94 9.83 -9.89 6.66
CA LEU A 94 9.51 -8.65 7.39
C LEU A 94 9.61 -7.42 6.47
N GLY A 95 10.67 -7.33 5.66
CA GLY A 95 10.85 -6.24 4.70
C GLY A 95 9.73 -6.17 3.66
N LYS A 96 9.27 -7.32 3.16
CA LYS A 96 8.13 -7.41 2.23
C LYS A 96 6.82 -6.95 2.88
N LEU A 97 6.53 -7.38 4.11
CA LEU A 97 5.35 -6.92 4.85
C LEU A 97 5.37 -5.40 5.08
N LEU A 98 6.52 -4.84 5.44
CA LEU A 98 6.69 -3.40 5.62
C LEU A 98 6.50 -2.63 4.31
N ALA A 99 6.84 -3.21 3.15
CA ALA A 99 6.69 -2.59 1.84
C ALA A 99 5.25 -2.57 1.30
N VAL A 100 4.31 -3.24 1.96
CA VAL A 100 2.89 -3.22 1.56
C VAL A 100 2.33 -1.80 1.76
N ASP A 101 1.74 -1.25 0.69
CA ASP A 101 1.08 0.05 0.72
C ASP A 101 -0.06 0.09 1.73
N GLU A 102 -0.08 1.15 2.53
CA GLU A 102 -1.15 1.42 3.48
C GLU A 102 -2.24 2.26 2.81
N TYR A 103 -3.49 1.81 2.91
CA TYR A 103 -4.64 2.62 2.51
C TYR A 103 -5.13 3.49 3.67
N TYR A 104 -5.39 4.76 3.34
CA TYR A 104 -5.97 5.74 4.26
C TYR A 104 -7.26 6.29 3.65
N PRO A 105 -8.43 5.86 4.17
CA PRO A 105 -9.72 6.35 3.68
C PRO A 105 -9.91 7.83 4.02
N GLY A 106 -10.66 8.53 3.16
CA GLY A 106 -11.07 9.93 3.39
C GLY A 106 -9.95 10.97 3.36
N GLY A 107 -8.78 10.66 2.80
CA GLY A 107 -7.65 11.60 2.73
C GLY A 107 -7.01 11.91 4.09
N GLN A 108 -7.27 11.10 5.12
CA GLN A 108 -6.54 11.19 6.39
C GLN A 108 -5.08 10.85 6.14
N GLU A 109 -4.19 11.85 6.21
CA GLU A 109 -2.76 11.58 6.18
C GLU A 109 -2.35 10.80 7.44
N PRO A 110 -1.38 9.88 7.34
CA PRO A 110 -0.78 9.29 8.53
C PRO A 110 -0.28 10.39 9.47
N SER A 111 -0.48 10.20 10.77
CA SER A 111 0.05 11.09 11.80
C SER A 111 1.55 11.31 11.60
N GLU A 112 2.02 12.54 11.75
CA GLU A 112 3.44 12.87 11.59
C GLU A 112 4.30 11.95 12.47
N PRO A 113 5.41 11.42 11.93
CA PRO A 113 6.29 10.55 12.69
C PRO A 113 6.91 11.32 13.85
N THR A 114 6.91 10.72 15.03
CA THR A 114 7.61 11.27 16.21
C THR A 114 9.12 11.29 15.99
N PRO A 115 9.88 12.18 16.67
CA PRO A 115 11.34 12.23 16.54
C PRO A 115 12.04 10.89 16.84
N ALA A 116 11.45 10.07 17.73
CA ALA A 116 11.94 8.74 17.99
C ALA A 116 11.80 7.84 16.74
N GLN A 117 10.66 7.86 16.04
CA GLN A 117 10.42 7.05 14.82
C GLN A 117 11.37 7.41 13.67
N LEU A 118 12.03 8.56 13.73
CA LEU A 118 13.00 9.01 12.74
C LEU A 118 14.44 8.52 13.02
N ASP A 119 14.71 7.91 14.19
CA ASP A 119 16.04 7.40 14.57
C ASP A 119 16.39 6.12 13.79
N PRO A 120 17.43 6.14 12.92
CA PRO A 120 17.85 4.97 12.14
C PRO A 120 18.28 3.75 12.97
N LYS A 121 18.64 3.94 14.25
CA LYS A 121 19.15 2.85 15.12
C LYS A 121 18.06 1.96 15.70
N ALA A 122 16.80 2.26 15.43
CA ALA A 122 15.73 1.85 16.33
C ALA A 122 14.67 0.90 15.75
N ASN A 123 15.05 0.22 14.69
CA ASN A 123 14.11 -0.24 13.68
C ASN A 123 13.44 -1.61 13.94
N LEU A 124 13.89 -2.40 14.92
CA LEU A 124 13.37 -3.76 15.15
C LEU A 124 12.89 -4.00 16.58
N THR A 125 13.66 -3.57 17.58
CA THR A 125 13.34 -3.76 19.00
C THR A 125 12.04 -3.07 19.39
N TRP A 126 11.72 -1.92 18.77
CA TRP A 126 10.51 -1.15 19.06
C TRP A 126 9.25 -1.72 18.42
N ILE A 127 9.32 -2.20 17.17
CA ILE A 127 8.18 -2.88 16.53
C ILE A 127 7.84 -4.17 17.28
N ALA A 128 8.86 -4.87 17.79
CA ALA A 128 8.66 -6.05 18.60
C ALA A 128 8.03 -5.75 19.99
N GLY A 129 8.34 -4.58 20.58
CA GLY A 129 7.98 -4.19 21.94
C GLY A 129 6.71 -3.36 22.11
N ASP A 130 6.05 -2.95 21.02
CA ASP A 130 4.77 -2.20 21.01
C ASP A 130 4.83 -0.77 21.62
N GLU A 131 5.99 -0.29 22.07
CA GLU A 131 6.13 1.02 22.75
C GLU A 131 5.89 2.22 21.84
N MET A 132 6.14 2.10 20.53
CA MET A 132 6.08 3.22 19.57
C MET A 132 5.16 2.99 18.36
N GLY A 133 4.51 1.82 18.30
CA GLY A 133 3.68 1.41 17.16
C GLY A 133 4.48 1.15 15.88
N ILE A 134 3.77 0.69 14.84
CA ILE A 134 4.37 0.44 13.51
C ILE A 134 4.48 1.77 12.76
N PRO A 135 5.67 2.12 12.23
CA PRO A 135 5.84 3.31 11.40
C PRO A 135 4.85 3.31 10.23
N LYS A 136 4.43 4.51 9.82
CA LYS A 136 3.40 4.71 8.79
C LYS A 136 3.96 5.46 7.59
N GLY A 137 3.34 5.28 6.43
CA GLY A 137 3.67 6.02 5.20
C GLY A 137 5.16 5.93 4.83
N PHE A 138 5.78 7.08 4.55
CA PHE A 138 7.17 7.16 4.08
C PHE A 138 8.19 6.50 5.03
N GLU A 139 8.03 6.62 6.35
CA GLU A 139 8.98 6.01 7.30
C GLU A 139 8.85 4.48 7.31
N ARG A 140 7.64 3.95 7.12
CA ARG A 140 7.42 2.50 6.93
C ARG A 140 8.16 1.99 5.70
N LEU A 141 8.04 2.72 4.60
CA LEU A 141 8.69 2.41 3.32
C LEU A 141 10.22 2.48 3.43
N ARG A 142 10.74 3.50 4.12
CA ARG A 142 12.18 3.64 4.41
C ARG A 142 12.69 2.49 5.27
N LEU A 143 11.92 2.07 6.27
CA LEU A 143 12.23 0.91 7.09
C LEU A 143 12.18 -0.39 6.28
N ALA A 144 11.21 -0.55 5.38
CA ALA A 144 11.13 -1.68 4.46
C ALA A 144 12.42 -1.80 3.63
N HIS A 145 12.87 -0.70 3.03
CA HIS A 145 14.12 -0.64 2.27
C HIS A 145 15.33 -1.09 3.11
N HIS A 146 15.47 -0.53 4.32
CA HIS A 146 16.57 -0.88 5.21
C HIS A 146 16.57 -2.37 5.56
N THR A 147 15.40 -2.91 5.90
CA THR A 147 15.21 -4.32 6.28
C THR A 147 15.52 -5.26 5.11
N LEU A 148 15.08 -4.92 3.89
CA LEU A 148 15.36 -5.68 2.68
C LEU A 148 16.87 -5.65 2.32
N MET A 149 17.54 -4.52 2.52
CA MET A 149 18.99 -4.43 2.31
C MET A 149 19.77 -5.29 3.31
N GLN A 150 19.32 -5.34 4.57
CA GLN A 150 19.88 -6.27 5.56
C GLN A 150 19.62 -7.73 5.15
N ALA A 151 18.38 -8.07 4.76
CA ALA A 151 18.04 -9.40 4.28
C ALA A 151 18.95 -9.83 3.12
N ARG A 152 19.13 -8.95 2.12
CA ARG A 152 20.02 -9.21 0.98
C ARG A 152 21.45 -9.53 1.41
N GLN A 153 22.01 -8.76 2.33
CA GLN A 153 23.36 -9.01 2.81
C GLN A 153 23.49 -10.39 3.48
N GLU A 154 22.49 -10.79 4.25
CA GLU A 154 22.47 -12.10 4.90
C GLU A 154 22.20 -13.24 3.91
N LEU A 155 21.35 -13.04 2.90
CA LEU A 155 21.05 -14.01 1.85
C LEU A 155 22.31 -14.33 1.02
N LEU A 156 23.14 -13.32 0.73
CA LEU A 156 24.42 -13.52 0.03
C LEU A 156 25.38 -14.43 0.82
N VAL A 157 25.34 -14.38 2.14
CA VAL A 157 26.14 -15.26 3.01
C VAL A 157 25.51 -16.64 3.08
N GLY A 158 24.21 -16.73 3.41
CA GLY A 158 23.54 -18.00 3.68
C GLY A 158 23.25 -18.87 2.44
N PHE A 159 22.97 -18.23 1.30
CA PHE A 159 22.65 -18.92 0.04
C PHE A 159 23.73 -18.71 -1.04
N GLY A 160 24.79 -17.96 -0.73
CA GLY A 160 25.94 -17.77 -1.62
C GLY A 160 25.85 -16.56 -2.56
N HIS A 161 27.01 -15.99 -2.86
CA HIS A 161 27.14 -14.79 -3.69
C HIS A 161 26.95 -15.07 -5.18
N SER A 162 27.41 -16.22 -5.68
CA SER A 162 27.29 -16.61 -7.09
C SER A 162 25.84 -16.69 -7.53
N GLU A 163 24.97 -17.20 -6.65
CA GLU A 163 23.52 -17.29 -6.87
C GLU A 163 22.76 -16.03 -6.46
N GLN A 164 23.48 -14.98 -6.02
CA GLN A 164 22.91 -13.72 -5.54
C GLN A 164 21.88 -13.91 -4.41
N GLY A 165 22.15 -14.85 -3.50
CA GLY A 165 21.22 -15.20 -2.42
C GLY A 165 20.04 -16.06 -2.85
N GLY A 166 20.11 -16.70 -4.02
CA GLY A 166 19.06 -17.56 -4.58
C GLY A 166 17.87 -16.78 -5.14
N ALA A 167 16.73 -17.45 -5.30
CA ALA A 167 15.51 -16.84 -5.81
C ALA A 167 15.01 -15.69 -4.91
N VAL A 168 15.06 -15.89 -3.59
CA VAL A 168 14.67 -14.88 -2.59
C VAL A 168 15.59 -13.66 -2.66
N GLY A 169 16.91 -13.86 -2.81
CA GLY A 169 17.86 -12.76 -2.94
C GLY A 169 17.63 -11.89 -4.17
N LYS A 170 17.27 -12.50 -5.31
CA LYS A 170 16.88 -11.79 -6.54
C LYS A 170 15.60 -10.99 -6.35
N GLU A 171 14.57 -11.60 -5.75
CA GLU A 171 13.29 -10.93 -5.44
C GLU A 171 13.49 -9.72 -4.51
N VAL A 172 14.23 -9.91 -3.41
CA VAL A 172 14.56 -8.87 -2.43
C VAL A 172 15.34 -7.73 -3.08
N THR A 173 16.29 -8.04 -3.96
CA THR A 173 17.09 -7.03 -4.66
C THR A 173 16.21 -6.17 -5.59
N GLU A 174 15.32 -6.80 -6.34
CA GLU A 174 14.42 -6.09 -7.25
C GLU A 174 13.39 -5.25 -6.47
N LEU A 175 12.84 -5.77 -5.38
CA LEU A 175 11.92 -5.02 -4.53
C LEU A 175 12.61 -3.82 -3.86
N ALA A 176 13.81 -4.02 -3.30
CA ALA A 176 14.59 -2.94 -2.71
C ALA A 176 14.88 -1.83 -3.72
N ARG A 177 15.23 -2.18 -4.97
CA ARG A 177 15.45 -1.22 -6.06
C ARG A 177 14.20 -0.38 -6.35
N LYS A 178 13.01 -1.00 -6.39
CA LYS A 178 11.74 -0.27 -6.60
C LYS A 178 11.44 0.69 -5.46
N ILE A 179 11.61 0.23 -4.23
CA ILE A 179 11.40 1.05 -3.03
C ILE A 179 12.40 2.21 -2.99
N GLU A 180 13.66 2.00 -3.36
CA GLU A 180 14.67 3.06 -3.41
C GLU A 180 14.26 4.18 -4.37
N GLN A 181 13.70 3.82 -5.53
CA GLN A 181 13.18 4.79 -6.50
C GLN A 181 12.03 5.59 -5.91
N GLU A 182 11.11 4.93 -5.21
CA GLU A 182 10.00 5.59 -4.56
C GLU A 182 10.48 6.52 -3.43
N VAL A 183 11.36 6.04 -2.54
CA VAL A 183 11.97 6.84 -1.48
C VAL A 183 12.69 8.08 -2.04
N ALA A 184 13.34 7.96 -3.21
CA ALA A 184 13.96 9.10 -3.87
C ALA A 184 12.93 10.14 -4.37
N ILE A 185 11.76 9.70 -4.84
CA ILE A 185 10.65 10.60 -5.21
C ILE A 185 10.14 11.34 -3.97
N TRP A 186 9.88 10.63 -2.88
CA TRP A 186 9.42 11.21 -1.62
C TRP A 186 10.40 12.22 -1.02
N ARG A 187 11.72 11.94 -1.09
CA ARG A 187 12.75 12.91 -0.66
C ARG A 187 12.72 14.18 -1.49
N LYS A 188 12.55 14.08 -2.81
CA LYS A 188 12.41 15.26 -3.69
C LYS A 188 11.14 16.06 -3.39
N ALA A 189 10.09 15.40 -2.92
CA ALA A 189 8.82 16.02 -2.52
C ALA A 189 8.81 16.60 -1.09
N GLY A 190 9.92 16.51 -0.33
CA GLY A 190 10.02 17.07 1.03
C GLY A 190 9.89 16.06 2.17
N GLY A 191 10.06 14.76 1.91
CA GLY A 191 10.35 13.75 2.95
C GLY A 191 9.18 13.35 3.87
N GLY A 192 7.94 13.56 3.42
CA GLY A 192 6.76 13.18 4.21
C GLY A 192 5.43 13.59 3.58
N ARG A 193 5.43 14.55 2.65
CA ARG A 193 4.23 14.93 1.88
C ARG A 193 4.14 14.08 0.61
N ARG A 194 2.96 13.51 0.34
CA ARG A 194 2.69 12.90 -0.97
C ARG A 194 2.92 13.96 -2.05
N PRO A 195 3.61 13.64 -3.16
CA PRO A 195 3.69 14.56 -4.29
C PRO A 195 2.26 14.87 -4.76
N VAL A 196 1.90 16.16 -4.76
CA VAL A 196 0.59 16.60 -5.24
C VAL A 196 0.50 16.29 -6.72
N SER A 197 -0.46 15.45 -7.12
CA SER A 197 -0.75 15.22 -8.53
C SER A 197 -1.24 16.52 -9.14
N GLN A 198 -0.44 17.12 -10.02
CA GLN A 198 -0.89 18.21 -10.87
C GLN A 198 -1.78 17.59 -11.96
N HIS A 199 -3.10 17.65 -11.75
CA HIS A 199 -4.10 17.46 -12.80
C HIS A 199 -4.58 18.83 -13.28
#